data_AF-A9XXM0-F1
#
_entry.id   AF-A9XXM0-F1
#
_cell.length_a   1.000
_cell.length_b   1.000
_cell.length_c   1.000
_cell.angle_alpha   90.00
_cell.angle_beta   90.00
_cell.angle_gamma   90.00
#
_symmetry.space_group_name_H-M   'P 1'
#
loop_
_entity.id
_entity.type
_entity.pdbx_description
1 polymer ?
#
loop_
_entity_poly.entity_id
_entity_poly.type
_entity_poly.pdbx_seq_one_letter_code
_entity_poly.pdbx_strand_id
1 'polypeptide(L)'
;SENPKLPEMLAKNGIMFMGPSEHAMWLLGDKIASSIVAQTAGVPTLPWSGSGLVAQRLPSSGGGSSLSRIKIPKDLYRKACVHTLEEGLQHAQKIGYPVMIKASEGGGGKGIRKAESDDEFQKQYPQVLLEVPGSPVFIMKLAANARHLEVQLLADEEGTAISIFGRDCSIQRRH
;
A
#
# COMPACT_ATOMS: atom_id res chain seq x y z
N SER A 1 4.55 1.47 15.90
CA SER A 1 5.16 0.19 15.47
C SER A 1 5.65 0.26 14.03
N GLU A 2 5.01 1.01 13.13
CA GLU A 2 5.28 0.97 11.68
C GLU A 2 6.32 1.99 11.17
N ASN A 3 7.15 2.58 12.05
CA ASN A 3 8.17 3.54 11.63
C ASN A 3 9.45 2.81 11.13
N PRO A 4 9.80 2.87 9.84
CA PRO A 4 10.95 2.15 9.29
C PRO A 4 12.30 2.66 9.83
N LYS A 5 12.36 3.91 10.32
CA LYS A 5 13.60 4.46 10.90
C LYS A 5 14.03 3.74 12.19
N LEU A 6 13.09 3.11 12.90
CA LEU A 6 13.38 2.41 14.14
C LEU A 6 14.31 1.20 13.92
N PRO A 7 13.96 0.19 13.09
CA PRO A 7 14.88 -0.93 12.82
C PRO A 7 16.19 -0.47 12.16
N GLU A 8 16.17 0.56 11.32
CA GLU A 8 17.38 1.14 10.74
C GLU A 8 18.35 1.63 11.83
N MET A 9 17.85 2.42 12.78
CA MET A 9 18.66 2.96 13.88
C MET A 9 19.12 1.87 14.84
N LEU A 10 18.28 0.89 15.16
CA LEU A 10 18.65 -0.23 16.02
C LEU A 10 19.78 -1.07 15.38
N ALA A 11 19.67 -1.39 14.09
CA ALA A 11 20.68 -2.13 13.35
C ALA A 11 22.03 -1.39 13.31
N LYS A 12 22.02 -0.06 13.13
CA LYS A 12 23.24 0.77 13.20
C LYS A 12 23.94 0.71 14.55
N ASN A 13 23.24 0.34 15.61
CA ASN A 13 23.77 0.19 16.97
C ASN A 13 23.97 -1.28 17.39
N GLY A 14 23.86 -2.23 16.45
CA GLY A 14 24.00 -3.66 16.75
C GLY A 14 22.88 -4.22 17.61
N ILE A 15 21.72 -3.56 17.66
CA ILE A 15 20.55 -3.99 18.42
C ILE A 15 19.58 -4.67 17.46
N MET A 16 19.17 -5.89 17.79
CA MET A 16 18.19 -6.64 17.02
C MET A 16 16.78 -6.06 17.18
N PHE A 17 16.03 -5.98 16.08
CA PHE A 17 14.63 -5.61 16.08
C PHE A 17 13.77 -6.86 15.87
N MET A 18 12.86 -7.14 16.81
CA MET A 18 11.89 -8.24 16.66
C MET A 18 10.75 -7.81 15.73
N GLY A 19 11.01 -7.87 14.42
CA GLY A 19 10.06 -7.47 13.40
C GLY A 19 10.69 -7.39 12.02
N PRO A 20 9.95 -6.92 11.02
CA PRO A 20 10.47 -6.74 9.67
C PRO A 20 11.61 -5.72 9.62
N SER A 21 12.51 -5.88 8.64
CA SER A 21 13.56 -4.90 8.34
C SER A 21 12.99 -3.57 7.86
N GLU A 22 13.78 -2.49 7.92
CA GLU A 22 13.44 -1.16 7.37
C GLU A 22 12.87 -1.26 5.94
N HIS A 23 13.58 -2.00 5.07
CA HIS A 23 13.19 -2.18 3.67
C HIS A 23 11.83 -2.88 3.52
N ALA A 24 11.58 -3.92 4.33
CA ALA A 24 10.31 -4.63 4.33
C ALA A 24 9.17 -3.76 4.88
N MET A 25 9.42 -2.98 5.94
CA MET A 25 8.45 -2.04 6.50
C MET A 25 8.06 -0.96 5.51
N TRP A 26 9.01 -0.40 4.77
CA TRP A 26 8.70 0.60 3.76
C TRP A 26 7.89 0.00 2.60
N LEU A 27 8.34 -1.13 2.05
CA LEU A 27 7.68 -1.76 0.90
C LEU A 27 6.25 -2.22 1.19
N LEU A 28 5.99 -2.71 2.40
CA LEU A 28 4.70 -3.34 2.74
C LEU A 28 3.80 -2.44 3.58
N GLY A 29 4.35 -1.41 4.24
CA GLY A 29 3.59 -0.45 5.04
C GLY A 29 2.96 0.68 4.22
N ASP A 30 3.63 1.12 3.15
CA ASP A 30 3.05 2.11 2.24
C ASP A 30 2.01 1.45 1.30
N LYS A 31 0.80 2.02 1.24
CA LYS A 31 -0.33 1.39 0.52
C LYS A 31 -0.09 1.29 -0.98
N ILE A 32 0.60 2.27 -1.57
CA ILE A 32 0.91 2.32 -3.00
C ILE A 32 2.02 1.33 -3.33
N ALA A 33 3.13 1.37 -2.58
CA ALA A 33 4.28 0.49 -2.73
C ALA A 33 3.86 -0.98 -2.56
N SER A 34 3.09 -1.26 -1.51
CA SER A 34 2.58 -2.60 -1.20
C SER A 34 1.68 -3.13 -2.31
N SER A 35 0.83 -2.29 -2.90
CA SER A 35 -0.02 -2.69 -4.04
C SER A 35 0.80 -2.99 -5.31
N ILE A 36 1.86 -2.23 -5.59
CA ILE A 36 2.78 -2.53 -6.69
C ILE A 36 3.51 -3.87 -6.45
N VAL A 37 3.95 -4.12 -5.21
CA VAL A 37 4.58 -5.40 -4.83
C VAL A 37 3.60 -6.56 -5.00
N ALA A 38 2.35 -6.40 -4.58
CA ALA A 38 1.30 -7.39 -4.74
C ALA A 38 1.07 -7.72 -6.22
N GLN A 39 0.92 -6.71 -7.08
CA GLN A 39 0.80 -6.91 -8.54
C GLN A 39 2.05 -7.59 -9.12
N THR A 40 3.24 -7.22 -8.65
CA THR A 40 4.51 -7.85 -9.06
C THR A 40 4.59 -9.32 -8.64
N ALA A 41 3.96 -9.68 -7.52
CA ALA A 41 3.86 -11.06 -7.03
C ALA A 41 2.71 -11.86 -7.70
N GLY A 42 1.90 -11.23 -8.57
CA GLY A 42 0.73 -11.86 -9.18
C GLY A 42 -0.48 -11.96 -8.24
N VAL A 43 -0.48 -11.24 -7.12
CA VAL A 43 -1.62 -11.17 -6.19
C VAL A 43 -2.67 -10.23 -6.78
N PRO A 44 -3.95 -10.66 -6.90
CA PRO A 44 -5.01 -9.79 -7.39
C PRO A 44 -5.21 -8.56 -6.51
N THR A 45 -5.30 -7.39 -7.14
CA THR A 45 -5.63 -6.12 -6.49
C THR A 45 -6.93 -5.56 -7.04
N LEU A 46 -7.70 -4.87 -6.21
CA LEU A 46 -8.84 -4.08 -6.70
C LEU A 46 -8.37 -3.05 -7.74
N PRO A 47 -9.21 -2.68 -8.72
CA PRO A 47 -8.88 -1.60 -9.64
C PRO A 47 -8.54 -0.30 -8.88
N TRP A 48 -7.41 0.30 -9.25
CA TRP A 48 -6.86 1.51 -8.63
C TRP A 48 -6.01 2.32 -9.61
N SER A 49 -5.57 3.52 -9.24
CA SER A 49 -4.80 4.42 -10.11
C SER A 49 -3.49 3.81 -10.61
N GLY A 50 -2.87 2.92 -9.81
CA GLY A 50 -1.68 2.16 -10.17
C GLY A 50 -1.93 0.76 -10.76
N SER A 51 -3.14 0.47 -11.25
CA SER A 51 -3.46 -0.85 -11.83
C SER A 51 -2.51 -1.22 -12.96
N GLY A 52 -1.93 -2.42 -12.89
CA GLY A 52 -1.03 -2.95 -13.92
C GLY A 52 0.43 -2.50 -13.79
N LEU A 53 0.76 -1.66 -12.80
CA LEU A 53 2.14 -1.30 -12.51
C LEU A 53 2.87 -2.44 -11.80
N VAL A 54 3.92 -2.96 -12.42
CA VAL A 54 4.76 -4.02 -11.88
C VAL A 54 6.21 -3.54 -11.76
N ALA A 55 6.87 -3.91 -10.67
CA ALA A 55 8.27 -3.63 -10.43
C ALA A 55 9.16 -4.76 -10.97
N GLN A 56 10.43 -4.45 -11.23
CA GLN A 56 11.40 -5.46 -11.62
C GLN A 56 11.87 -6.25 -10.39
N ARG A 57 11.89 -7.58 -10.50
CA ARG A 57 12.56 -8.45 -9.54
C ARG A 57 14.05 -8.47 -9.87
N LEU A 58 14.88 -8.02 -8.93
CA LEU A 58 16.32 -8.06 -9.08
C LEU A 58 16.83 -9.46 -8.71
N PRO A 59 17.74 -10.04 -9.50
CA PRO A 59 18.39 -11.30 -9.16
C PRO A 59 19.20 -11.13 -7.86
N SER A 60 19.31 -12.21 -7.10
CA SER A 60 20.10 -12.24 -5.87
C SER A 60 21.58 -12.08 -6.22
N SER A 61 22.17 -10.93 -5.91
CA SER A 61 23.60 -10.70 -6.10
C SER A 61 24.36 -11.41 -4.97
N GLY A 62 24.87 -12.62 -5.26
CA GLY A 62 26.03 -13.26 -4.62
C GLY A 62 26.01 -13.40 -3.09
N GLY A 63 25.75 -14.61 -2.60
CA GLY A 63 25.98 -15.02 -1.22
C GLY A 63 24.77 -15.72 -0.59
N GLY A 64 24.60 -17.02 -0.88
CA GLY A 64 23.75 -17.98 -0.14
C GLY A 64 22.23 -17.77 -0.14
N SER A 65 21.73 -16.53 -0.19
CA SER A 65 20.32 -16.20 -0.10
C SER A 65 19.68 -16.14 -1.49
N SER A 66 18.77 -17.08 -1.77
CA SER A 66 17.96 -17.14 -3.00
C SER A 66 16.85 -16.06 -3.06
N LEU A 67 16.89 -15.04 -2.20
CA LEU A 67 15.84 -14.05 -2.07
C LEU A 67 15.92 -13.02 -3.20
N SER A 68 14.89 -13.00 -4.06
CA SER A 68 14.72 -11.96 -5.06
C SER A 68 14.36 -10.64 -4.37
N ARG A 69 15.12 -9.57 -4.64
CA ARG A 69 14.84 -8.25 -4.06
C ARG A 69 13.92 -7.47 -5.00
N ILE A 70 12.85 -6.92 -4.45
CA ILE A 70 11.98 -5.98 -5.18
C ILE A 70 12.44 -4.56 -4.86
N LYS A 71 12.62 -3.75 -5.91
CA LYS A 71 12.88 -2.32 -5.80
C LYS A 71 11.82 -1.58 -6.61
N ILE A 72 11.16 -0.60 -6.01
CA ILE A 72 10.18 0.25 -6.69
C ILE A 72 10.88 1.56 -7.08
N PRO A 73 11.10 1.82 -8.39
CA PRO A 73 11.64 3.10 -8.83
C PRO A 73 10.71 4.25 -8.46
N LYS A 74 11.26 5.41 -8.12
CA LYS A 74 10.47 6.61 -7.75
C LYS A 74 9.48 7.00 -8.86
N ASP A 75 9.86 6.85 -10.12
CA ASP A 75 8.98 7.19 -11.25
C ASP A 75 7.83 6.19 -11.39
N LEU A 76 8.07 4.91 -11.10
CA LEU A 76 7.01 3.90 -11.07
C LEU A 76 6.02 4.20 -9.95
N TYR A 77 6.52 4.53 -8.76
CA TYR A 77 5.70 4.94 -7.63
C TYR A 77 4.86 6.19 -7.97
N ARG A 78 5.50 7.22 -8.53
CA ARG A 78 4.83 8.49 -8.92
C ARG A 78 3.71 8.30 -9.94
N LYS A 79 3.82 7.33 -10.84
CA LYS A 79 2.77 6.98 -11.81
C LYS A 79 1.52 6.38 -11.17
N ALA A 80 1.63 5.84 -9.96
CA ALA A 80 0.49 5.31 -9.20
C ALA A 80 -0.21 6.41 -8.38
N CYS A 81 0.50 7.51 -8.10
CA CYS A 81 -0.01 8.63 -7.33
C CYS A 81 -0.86 9.55 -8.20
N VAL A 82 -1.80 10.24 -7.55
CA VAL A 82 -2.59 11.33 -8.09
C VAL A 82 -2.11 12.64 -7.48
N HIS A 83 -1.80 13.61 -8.34
CA HIS A 83 -1.20 14.89 -7.97
C HIS A 83 -2.19 16.04 -8.08
N THR A 84 -3.20 15.94 -8.94
CA THR A 84 -4.24 16.98 -9.10
C THR A 84 -5.65 16.44 -9.03
N LEU A 85 -6.62 17.33 -8.83
CA LEU A 85 -8.03 16.99 -8.81
C LEU A 85 -8.48 16.40 -10.15
N GLU A 86 -8.01 16.99 -11.26
CA GLU A 86 -8.34 16.58 -12.62
C GLU A 86 -7.83 15.16 -12.92
N GLU A 87 -6.57 14.86 -12.54
CA GLU A 87 -6.00 13.52 -12.65
C GLU A 87 -6.81 12.52 -11.79
N GLY A 88 -7.20 12.92 -10.59
CA GLY A 88 -8.04 12.12 -9.70
C GLY A 88 -9.39 11.77 -10.31
N LEU A 89 -10.06 12.75 -10.93
CA LEU A 89 -11.33 12.56 -11.63
C LEU A 89 -11.18 11.61 -12.82
N GLN A 90 -10.13 11.75 -13.63
CA GLN A 90 -9.85 10.84 -14.75
C GLN A 90 -9.69 9.39 -14.27
N HIS A 91 -8.94 9.18 -13.18
CA HIS A 91 -8.81 7.86 -12.58
C HIS A 91 -10.14 7.34 -12.02
N ALA A 92 -10.91 8.17 -11.34
CA ALA A 92 -12.19 7.79 -10.77
C ALA A 92 -13.19 7.35 -11.85
N GLN A 93 -13.28 8.09 -12.96
CA GLN A 93 -14.12 7.74 -14.11
C GLN A 93 -13.66 6.42 -14.76
N LYS A 94 -12.35 6.24 -14.95
CA LYS A 94 -11.77 5.01 -15.51
C LYS A 94 -12.01 3.78 -14.63
N ILE A 95 -11.89 3.93 -13.31
CA ILE A 95 -12.12 2.86 -12.33
C ILE A 95 -13.62 2.56 -12.19
N GLY A 96 -14.45 3.59 -12.32
CA GLY A 96 -15.90 3.54 -12.14
C GLY A 96 -16.31 3.68 -10.67
N TYR A 97 -17.29 4.55 -10.41
CA TYR A 97 -17.85 4.80 -9.07
C TYR A 97 -18.63 3.61 -8.49
N PRO A 98 -18.75 3.50 -7.15
CA PRO A 98 -18.10 4.34 -6.14
C PRO A 98 -16.59 4.05 -6.02
N VAL A 99 -15.82 5.07 -5.62
CA VAL A 99 -14.36 5.00 -5.41
C VAL A 99 -13.97 5.48 -4.02
N MET A 100 -12.76 5.11 -3.61
CA MET A 100 -12.09 5.58 -2.40
C MET A 100 -10.89 6.45 -2.77
N ILE A 101 -10.81 7.62 -2.14
CA ILE A 101 -9.66 8.54 -2.19
C ILE A 101 -8.84 8.26 -0.92
N LYS A 102 -7.57 7.89 -1.09
CA LYS A 102 -6.72 7.49 0.04
C LYS A 102 -5.36 8.17 0.01
N ALA A 103 -4.97 8.76 1.13
CA ALA A 103 -3.58 9.10 1.43
C ALA A 103 -2.80 7.82 1.76
N SER A 104 -1.60 7.70 1.22
CA SER A 104 -0.76 6.52 1.42
C SER A 104 -0.30 6.39 2.87
N GLU A 105 0.08 7.51 3.49
CA GLU A 105 0.67 7.57 4.84
C GLU A 105 -0.37 7.82 5.96
N GLY A 106 -1.66 7.85 5.63
CA GLY A 106 -2.73 8.02 6.61
C GLY A 106 -2.93 6.76 7.48
N GLY A 107 -2.87 6.93 8.80
CA GLY A 107 -3.12 5.87 9.81
C GLY A 107 -4.47 6.03 10.52
N GLY A 108 -5.06 4.92 10.99
CA GLY A 108 -6.26 4.93 11.83
C GLY A 108 -7.51 5.53 11.16
N GLY A 109 -7.66 5.37 9.85
CA GLY A 109 -8.80 5.91 9.08
C GLY A 109 -8.60 7.34 8.54
N LYS A 110 -7.51 8.03 8.91
CA LYS A 110 -7.20 9.38 8.38
C LYS A 110 -6.80 9.34 6.91
N GLY A 111 -7.20 10.38 6.18
CA GLY A 111 -6.89 10.52 4.75
C GLY A 111 -7.66 9.52 3.90
N ILE A 112 -8.85 9.09 4.33
CA ILE A 112 -9.69 8.15 3.59
C ILE A 112 -11.06 8.79 3.38
N ARG A 113 -11.51 8.86 2.12
CA ARG A 113 -12.85 9.34 1.75
C ARG A 113 -13.49 8.48 0.67
N LYS A 114 -14.81 8.31 0.76
CA LYS A 114 -15.63 7.71 -0.29
C LYS A 114 -16.17 8.82 -1.20
N ALA A 115 -16.23 8.56 -2.49
CA ALA A 115 -16.98 9.37 -3.45
C ALA A 115 -17.85 8.46 -4.33
N GLU A 116 -19.12 8.82 -4.51
CA GLU A 116 -20.08 8.12 -5.37
C GLU A 116 -20.25 8.77 -6.75
N SER A 117 -19.74 9.98 -6.94
CA SER A 117 -19.81 10.73 -8.19
C SER A 117 -18.65 11.72 -8.32
N ASP A 118 -18.52 12.34 -9.50
CA ASP A 118 -17.58 13.43 -9.77
C ASP A 118 -17.78 14.61 -8.81
N ASP A 119 -19.04 15.00 -8.54
CA ASP A 119 -19.38 16.11 -7.63
C ASP A 119 -18.94 15.82 -6.20
N GLU A 120 -19.13 14.59 -5.72
CA GLU A 120 -18.62 14.18 -4.42
C GLU A 120 -17.10 14.13 -4.43
N PHE A 121 -16.48 13.60 -5.50
CA PHE A 121 -15.04 13.49 -5.61
C PHE A 121 -14.36 14.86 -5.46
N GLN A 122 -14.88 15.89 -6.15
CA GLN A 122 -14.39 17.27 -6.05
C GLN A 122 -14.47 17.84 -4.64
N LYS A 123 -15.49 17.47 -3.86
CA LYS A 123 -15.63 17.88 -2.46
C LYS A 123 -14.71 17.10 -1.52
N GLN A 124 -14.46 15.83 -1.81
CA GLN A 124 -13.74 14.92 -0.92
C GLN A 124 -12.22 14.94 -1.11
N TYR A 125 -11.73 15.11 -2.34
CA TYR A 125 -10.30 15.10 -2.64
C TYR A 125 -9.50 16.14 -1.84
N PRO A 126 -9.92 17.42 -1.75
CA PRO A 126 -9.22 18.41 -0.94
C PRO A 126 -9.19 18.05 0.56
N GLN A 127 -10.22 17.38 1.08
CA GLN A 127 -10.25 16.97 2.49
C GLN A 127 -9.17 15.95 2.81
N VAL A 128 -8.90 15.01 1.90
CA VAL A 128 -7.82 14.02 2.08
C VAL A 128 -6.46 14.71 2.16
N LEU A 129 -6.21 15.72 1.30
CA LEU A 129 -4.98 16.50 1.33
C LEU A 129 -4.82 17.29 2.63
N LEU A 130 -5.91 17.83 3.18
CA LEU A 130 -5.90 18.57 4.44
C LEU A 130 -5.69 17.66 5.65
N GLU A 131 -6.26 16.45 5.65
CA GLU A 131 -6.10 15.50 6.75
C GLU A 131 -4.69 14.93 6.87
N VAL A 132 -4.02 14.73 5.73
CA VAL A 132 -2.65 14.20 5.67
C VAL A 132 -1.79 15.03 4.71
N PRO A 133 -1.38 16.25 5.11
CA PRO A 133 -0.64 17.15 4.23
C PRO A 133 0.67 16.55 3.72
N GLY A 134 0.92 16.67 2.42
CA GLY A 134 2.13 16.18 1.76
C GLY A 134 2.14 14.68 1.46
N SER A 135 1.14 13.92 1.91
CA SER A 135 1.08 12.49 1.65
C SER A 135 0.67 12.19 0.20
N PRO A 136 1.30 11.22 -0.47
CA PRO A 136 0.85 10.75 -1.77
C PRO A 136 -0.60 10.26 -1.72
N VAL A 137 -1.40 10.61 -2.73
CA VAL A 137 -2.80 10.16 -2.85
C VAL A 137 -2.93 9.14 -3.97
N PHE A 138 -3.81 8.16 -3.79
CA PHE A 138 -4.20 7.22 -4.83
C PHE A 138 -5.71 6.98 -4.80
N ILE A 139 -6.27 6.56 -5.92
CA ILE A 139 -7.70 6.29 -6.08
C ILE A 139 -7.89 4.80 -6.25
N MET A 140 -8.85 4.20 -5.55
CA MET A 140 -9.16 2.78 -5.69
C MET A 140 -10.65 2.50 -5.71
N LYS A 141 -11.05 1.40 -6.33
CA LYS A 141 -12.42 0.93 -6.34
C LYS A 141 -12.89 0.64 -4.92
N LEU A 142 -14.10 1.07 -4.58
CA LEU A 142 -14.77 0.62 -3.36
C LEU A 142 -15.33 -0.79 -3.58
N ALA A 143 -14.86 -1.76 -2.80
CA ALA A 143 -15.49 -3.07 -2.71
C ALA A 143 -16.67 -3.00 -1.74
N ALA A 144 -17.89 -3.11 -2.26
CA ALA A 144 -19.12 -3.16 -1.46
C ALA A 144 -19.50 -4.60 -1.12
N ASN A 145 -20.10 -4.82 0.05
CA ASN A 145 -20.61 -6.11 0.51
C ASN A 145 -19.57 -7.25 0.46
N ALA A 146 -18.30 -6.93 0.74
CA ALA A 146 -17.21 -7.88 0.76
C ALA A 146 -16.91 -8.38 2.18
N ARG A 147 -16.29 -9.55 2.28
CA ARG A 147 -15.63 -10.00 3.51
C ARG A 147 -14.24 -9.38 3.61
N HIS A 148 -13.84 -8.99 4.80
CA HIS A 148 -12.46 -8.57 5.09
C HIS A 148 -11.72 -9.74 5.72
N LEU A 149 -10.89 -10.40 4.94
CA LEU A 149 -10.11 -11.56 5.37
C LEU A 149 -8.64 -11.20 5.46
N GLU A 150 -7.98 -11.71 6.49
CA GLU A 150 -6.54 -11.54 6.72
C GLU A 150 -5.86 -12.90 6.79
N VAL A 151 -4.62 -12.99 6.31
CA VAL A 151 -3.76 -14.17 6.48
C VAL A 151 -2.63 -13.78 7.42
N GLN A 152 -2.46 -14.53 8.52
CA GLN A 152 -1.31 -14.29 9.39
C GLN A 152 -0.05 -14.86 8.73
N LEU A 153 0.99 -14.05 8.61
CA LEU A 153 2.27 -14.48 8.05
C LEU A 153 3.33 -14.59 9.16
N LEU A 154 4.26 -15.53 8.99
CA LEU A 154 5.49 -15.65 9.75
C LEU A 154 6.63 -15.98 8.77
N ALA A 155 7.76 -15.30 8.90
CA ALA A 155 8.92 -15.54 8.05
C ALA A 155 10.21 -15.54 8.88
N ASP A 156 11.20 -16.32 8.44
CA ASP A 156 12.56 -16.31 8.98
C ASP A 156 13.50 -15.42 8.12
N GLU A 157 14.75 -15.26 8.56
CA GLU A 157 15.77 -14.48 7.84
C GLU A 157 16.38 -15.23 6.65
N GLU A 158 16.16 -16.56 6.57
CA GLU A 158 16.67 -17.43 5.51
C GLU A 158 15.75 -17.46 4.28
N GLY A 159 14.56 -16.86 4.38
CA GLY A 159 13.62 -16.68 3.30
C GLY A 159 12.42 -17.62 3.31
N THR A 160 12.28 -18.44 4.35
CA THR A 160 11.07 -19.23 4.57
C THR A 160 9.96 -18.30 5.02
N ALA A 161 8.79 -18.39 4.38
CA ALA A 161 7.58 -17.72 4.80
C ALA A 161 6.41 -18.69 4.84
N ILE A 162 5.64 -18.68 5.93
CA ILE A 162 4.48 -19.54 6.13
C ILE A 162 3.24 -18.71 6.46
N SER A 163 2.07 -19.28 6.17
CA SER A 163 0.78 -18.78 6.64
C SER A 163 0.35 -19.51 7.92
N ILE A 164 -0.15 -18.76 8.91
CA ILE A 164 -0.72 -19.28 10.16
C ILE A 164 -2.22 -19.01 10.15
N PHE A 165 -2.94 -19.76 9.32
CA PHE A 165 -4.39 -19.59 9.13
C PHE A 165 -4.79 -18.15 8.75
N GLY A 166 -6.08 -17.84 8.88
CA GLY A 166 -6.61 -16.52 8.61
C GLY A 166 -7.55 -16.02 9.69
N ARG A 167 -7.94 -14.76 9.58
CA ARG A 167 -8.93 -14.09 10.41
C ARG A 167 -10.00 -13.48 9.53
N ASP A 168 -11.23 -13.45 10.04
CA ASP A 168 -12.34 -12.74 9.42
C ASP A 168 -12.64 -11.48 10.24
N CYS A 169 -12.26 -10.33 9.69
CA CYS A 169 -12.40 -9.01 10.29
C CYS A 169 -13.54 -8.21 9.64
N SER A 170 -14.52 -8.88 9.01
CA SER A 170 -15.56 -8.22 8.22
C SER A 170 -16.48 -7.27 9.02
N ILE A 171 -16.60 -7.49 10.33
CA ILE A 171 -17.41 -6.62 11.20
C ILE A 171 -16.57 -5.40 11.58
N GLN A 172 -16.88 -4.29 10.94
CA GLN A 172 -16.19 -3.01 11.11
C GLN A 172 -17.18 -1.93 11.58
N ARG A 173 -16.77 -1.04 12.49
CA ARG A 173 -17.60 0.07 12.99
C ARG A 173 -16.85 1.38 12.78
N ARG A 174 -17.35 2.21 11.86
CA ARG A 174 -16.76 3.50 11.45
C ARG A 174 -15.34 3.32 10.87
N HIS A 175 -15.29 2.61 9.73
CA HIS A 175 -14.13 2.09 9.00
C HIS A 175 -13.76 0.66 9.34
#